data_AF-N9ZTQ5-F1
#
_entry.id   AF-N9ZTQ5-F1
#
_cell.length_a   1.000
_cell.length_b   1.000
_cell.length_c   1.000
_cell.angle_alpha   90.00
_cell.angle_beta   90.00
_cell.angle_gamma   90.00
#
_symmetry.space_group_name_H-M   'P 1'
#
loop_
_entity.id
_entity.type
_entity.pdbx_description
1 polymer ?
#
loop_
_entity_poly.entity_id
_entity_poly.type
_entity_poly.pdbx_seq_one_letter_code
_entity_poly.pdbx_strand_id
1 'polypeptide(L)' 'MTEYLPKIGEKCYYMHREVVVIGVFDCFHLVKIKDLVDAYSFCVDKCVLTKEPNITNSISLSLFGGNGK' A
#
# COMPACT_ATOMS: atom_id res chain seq x y z
N MET A 1 1.53 20.55 6.41
CA MET A 1 0.79 19.35 5.99
C MET A 1 1.27 18.24 6.89
N THR A 2 0.41 17.67 7.72
CA THR A 2 0.80 16.67 8.72
C THR A 2 1.22 15.42 7.99
N GLU A 3 2.52 15.11 7.98
CA GLU A 3 3.01 13.84 7.44
C GLU A 3 2.36 12.72 8.25
N TYR A 4 1.52 11.92 7.58
CA TYR A 4 0.93 10.75 8.20
C TYR A 4 2.07 9.75 8.44
N LEU A 5 2.38 9.51 9.71
CA LEU A 5 3.38 8.55 10.15
C LEU A 5 2.65 7.28 10.56
N PRO A 6 2.61 6.24 9.71
CA PRO A 6 2.01 4.97 10.05
C PRO A 6 2.73 4.35 11.24
N LYS A 7 1.98 3.82 12.20
CA LYS A 7 2.54 3.20 13.41
C LYS A 7 2.55 1.68 13.29
N ILE A 8 3.51 1.03 13.94
CA ILE A 8 3.52 -0.44 14.04
C ILE A 8 2.24 -0.92 14.75
N GLY A 9 1.58 -1.92 14.17
CA GLY A 9 0.29 -2.43 14.61
C GLY A 9 -0.91 -1.69 14.04
N GLU A 10 -0.70 -0.60 13.29
CA GLU A 10 -1.77 0.12 12.63
C GLU A 10 -2.31 -0.67 11.43
N LYS A 11 -3.63 -0.77 11.34
CA LYS A 11 -4.33 -1.32 10.18
C LYS A 11 -4.54 -0.22 9.16
N CYS A 12 -4.16 -0.50 7.93
CA CYS A 12 -4.31 0.42 6.81
C CYS A 12 -4.60 -0.38 5.54
N TYR A 13 -4.78 0.32 4.45
CA TYR A 13 -5.02 -0.28 3.15
C TYR A 13 -3.84 -0.01 2.23
N TYR A 14 -3.36 -1.08 1.60
CA TYR A 14 -2.52 -0.99 0.42
C TYR A 14 -3.42 -1.24 -0.79
N MET A 15 -3.74 -0.18 -1.52
CA MET A 15 -4.79 -0.20 -2.56
C MET A 15 -6.15 -0.61 -1.94
N HIS A 16 -6.69 -1.77 -2.34
CA HIS A 16 -7.93 -2.35 -1.83
C HIS A 16 -7.69 -3.45 -0.79
N ARG A 17 -6.43 -3.78 -0.47
CA ARG A 17 -6.07 -4.86 0.45
C ARG A 17 -5.88 -4.32 1.86
N GLU A 18 -6.52 -4.95 2.85
CA GLU A 18 -6.28 -4.65 4.26
C GLU A 18 -4.94 -5.24 4.70
N VAL A 19 -4.09 -4.38 5.26
CA VAL A 19 -2.74 -4.73 5.69
C VAL A 19 -2.47 -4.18 7.08
N VAL A 20 -1.54 -4.81 7.79
CA VAL A 20 -1.06 -4.32 9.08
C VAL A 20 0.40 -3.89 8.98
N VAL A 21 0.73 -2.74 9.55
CA VAL A 21 2.10 -2.25 9.63
C VAL A 21 2.87 -3.09 10.64
N ILE A 22 3.95 -3.72 10.21
CA ILE A 22 4.82 -4.55 11.06
C ILE A 22 6.21 -3.92 11.25
N GLY A 23 6.52 -2.83 10.56
CA GLY A 23 7.77 -2.10 10.71
C GLY A 23 7.74 -0.77 9.98
N VAL A 24 8.49 0.22 10.48
CA VAL A 24 8.59 1.55 9.90
C VAL A 24 10.07 1.89 9.75
N PHE A 25 10.47 2.34 8.56
CA PHE A 25 11.82 2.74 8.21
C PHE A 25 11.82 4.21 7.82
N ASP A 26 11.76 5.09 8.83
CA ASP A 26 11.59 6.54 8.64
C ASP A 26 12.68 7.16 7.75
N CYS A 27 13.93 6.69 7.87
CA CYS A 27 15.05 7.17 7.05
C CYS A 27 14.85 6.99 5.54
N PHE A 28 14.01 6.02 5.13
CA PHE A 28 13.78 5.67 3.73
C PHE A 28 12.33 5.94 3.29
N HIS A 29 11.50 6.51 4.16
CA HIS A 29 10.06 6.67 3.91
C HIS A 29 9.34 5.33 3.61
N LEU A 30 9.92 4.21 4.05
CA LEU A 30 9.41 2.87 3.80
C LEU A 30 8.67 2.30 5.01
N VAL A 31 7.67 1.50 4.74
CA VAL A 31 6.84 0.83 5.73
C VAL A 31 6.76 -0.63 5.36
N LYS A 32 7.08 -1.51 6.31
CA LYS A 32 6.88 -2.94 6.16
C LYS A 32 5.46 -3.29 6.56
N ILE A 33 4.72 -3.86 5.63
CA ILE A 33 3.33 -4.25 5.83
C ILE A 33 3.18 -5.75 5.67
N LYS A 34 2.16 -6.30 6.32
CA LYS A 34 1.74 -7.70 6.20
C LYS A 34 0.31 -7.76 5.71
N ASP A 35 0.10 -8.51 4.63
CA ASP A 35 -1.22 -8.83 4.12
C ASP A 35 -1.95 -9.75 5.11
N LEU A 36 -3.19 -9.40 5.46
CA LEU A 36 -4.00 -10.18 6.39
C LEU A 36 -4.58 -11.46 5.75
N VAL A 37 -4.71 -11.48 4.42
CA VAL A 37 -5.25 -12.60 3.64
C VAL A 37 -4.12 -13.55 3.22
N ASP A 38 -3.07 -12.98 2.65
CA ASP A 38 -2.07 -13.73 1.88
C ASP A 38 -0.80 -14.08 2.70
N ALA A 39 -0.75 -13.66 3.97
CA ALA A 39 0.37 -13.85 4.92
C ALA A 39 1.76 -13.34 4.47
N TYR A 40 1.89 -12.82 3.25
CA TYR A 40 3.11 -12.20 2.75
C TYR A 40 3.37 -10.85 3.40
N SER A 41 4.65 -10.52 3.59
CA SER A 41 5.10 -9.21 4.04
C SER A 41 6.00 -8.56 3.00
N PHE A 42 5.79 -7.28 2.74
CA PHE A 42 6.57 -6.50 1.78
C PHE A 42 6.75 -5.06 2.26
N CYS A 43 7.71 -4.36 1.67
CA CYS A 43 8.00 -2.96 1.99
C CYS A 43 7.37 -2.06 0.93
N VAL A 44 6.67 -1.02 1.36
CA VAL A 44 6.03 -0.02 0.50
C VAL A 44 6.38 1.39 0.96
N ASP A 45 6.20 2.37 0.08
CA ASP A 45 6.30 3.78 0.46
C ASP A 45 5.18 4.16 1.45
N LYS A 46 5.47 5.01 2.43
CA LYS A 46 4.46 5.48 3.40
C LYS A 46 3.27 6.16 2.73
N CYS A 47 3.47 6.78 1.56
CA CYS A 47 2.46 7.57 0.85
C CYS A 47 1.43 6.70 0.09
N VAL A 48 1.72 5.41 -0.14
CA VAL A 48 0.77 4.51 -0.80
C VAL A 48 -0.21 3.85 0.17
N LEU A 49 -0.01 4.04 1.47
CA LEU A 49 -0.91 3.56 2.51
C LEU A 49 -2.04 4.54 2.75
N THR A 50 -3.27 4.04 2.74
CA THR A 50 -4.47 4.83 2.99
C THR A 50 -5.26 4.27 4.17
N LYS A 51 -6.02 5.14 4.85
CA LYS A 51 -6.93 4.70 5.93
C LYS A 51 -8.20 4.04 5.42
N GLU A 52 -8.56 4.34 4.17
CA GLU A 52 -9.73 3.80 3.49
C GLU A 52 -9.27 2.99 2.27
N PRO A 53 -10.01 1.95 1.88
CA PRO A 53 -9.69 1.17 0.69
C PRO A 53 -9.77 2.07 -0.54
N ASN A 54 -8.65 2.23 -1.23
CA ASN A 54 -8.60 3.03 -2.44
C ASN A 54 -8.82 2.10 -3.65
N ILE A 55 -10.05 2.11 -4.17
CA ILE A 55 -10.46 1.39 -5.38
C ILE A 55 -10.10 2.21 -6.65
N THR A 56 -9.71 3.48 -6.50
CA THR A 56 -9.71 4.50 -7.57
C THR A 56 -8.52 4.43 -8.54
N ASN A 57 -7.58 3.50 -8.44
CA ASN A 57 -6.40 3.47 -9.34
C ASN A 57 -5.98 2.08 -9.84
N SER A 58 -6.92 1.13 -10.00
CA SER A 58 -6.66 -0.01 -10.88
C SER A 58 -6.92 0.41 -12.33
N ILE A 59 -5.94 1.04 -12.99
CA ILE A 59 -5.96 1.07 -14.46
C ILE A 59 -5.64 -0.36 -14.87
N SER A 60 -6.63 -1.09 -15.37
CA SER A 60 -6.37 -2.40 -15.98
C SER A 60 -5.37 -2.18 -17.12
N LEU A 61 -4.37 -3.06 -17.25
CA LEU A 61 -3.42 -3.00 -18.38
C LEU A 61 -4.12 -3.02 -19.75
N SER A 62 -5.38 -3.46 -19.81
CA SER A 62 -6.25 -3.37 -20.98
C SER A 62 -6.60 -1.93 -21.41
N LEU A 63 -6.56 -0.95 -20.50
CA LEU A 63 -6.78 0.47 -20.81
C LEU A 63 -5.52 1.16 -21.37
N PHE A 64 -4.34 0.56 -21.21
CA PHE A 64 -3.09 1.09 -21.75
C PHE A 64 -2.89 0.84 -23.25
N GLY A 65 -3.92 0.35 -23.97
CA GLY A 65 -3.96 0.41 -25.42
C GLY A 65 -2.74 -0.21 -26.11
N GLY A 66 -2.19 -1.30 -25.55
CA GLY A 66 -1.20 -2.12 -26.22
C GLY A 66 -1.88 -2.95 -27.31
N ASN A 67 -2.31 -2.31 -28.39
CA ASN A 67 -2.81 -2.99 -29.58
C ASN A 67 -1.61 -3.57 -30.34
N GLY A 68 -0.99 -4.58 -29.73
CA GLY A 68 0.06 -5.37 -30.34
C GLY A 68 -0.55 -6.53 -31.12
N LYS A 69 -0.99 -6.20 -32.35
CA LYS A 69 -1.51 -7.04 -33.44
C LYS A 69 -3.03 -7.05 -33.61
#